data_AF-A0A5R9BXN8-F1
#
_entry.id   AF-A0A5R9BXN8-F1
#
_cell.length_a   1.000
_cell.length_b   1.000
_cell.length_c   1.000
_cell.angle_alpha   90.00
_cell.angle_beta   90.00
_cell.angle_gamma   90.00
#
_symmetry.space_group_name_H-M   'P 1'
#
loop_
_entity.id
_entity.type
_entity.pdbx_description
1 polymer ?
#
loop_
_entity_poly.entity_id
_entity_poly.type
_entity_poly.pdbx_seq_one_letter_code
_entity_poly.pdbx_strand_id
1 'polypeptide(L)'
;MSNDSKSQDDVILEEIKTLIDFDDISEKGERLEKKLKIWVKHAEQAICLYVGIDKLPELLTGTVVEMAQAKFVKLGYEGTTSANEEGLVFTWSASDLEPYKDELDQFKKRLPGADDYGWAVTVD
;
A
#
# COMPACT_ATOMS: atom_id res chain seq x y z
N MET A 1 18.81 26.87 -2.35
CA MET A 1 18.30 25.83 -1.43
C MET A 1 17.23 25.08 -2.20
N SER A 2 17.57 23.94 -2.78
CA SER A 2 16.60 23.10 -3.48
C SER A 2 15.73 22.44 -2.41
N ASN A 3 14.45 22.80 -2.36
CA ASN A 3 13.47 22.02 -1.62
C ASN A 3 13.22 20.75 -2.45
N ASP A 4 14.10 19.77 -2.33
CA ASP A 4 13.82 18.39 -2.76
C ASP A 4 12.75 17.83 -1.80
N SER A 5 11.48 18.21 -2.03
CA SER A 5 10.37 17.49 -1.43
C SER A 5 10.34 16.11 -2.08
N LYS A 6 10.84 15.09 -1.36
CA LYS A 6 10.72 13.69 -1.76
C LYS A 6 9.26 13.38 -2.07
N SER A 7 9.01 12.58 -3.12
CA SER A 7 7.66 12.10 -3.41
C SER A 7 7.16 11.24 -2.25
N GLN A 8 5.84 11.18 -2.05
CA GLN A 8 5.22 10.32 -1.04
C GLN A 8 5.69 8.87 -1.18
N ASP A 9 5.79 8.37 -2.42
CA ASP A 9 6.27 7.03 -2.75
C ASP A 9 7.75 6.82 -2.34
N ASP A 10 8.60 7.85 -2.44
CA ASP A 10 10.00 7.78 -2.04
C ASP A 10 10.14 7.70 -0.52
N VAL A 11 9.30 8.45 0.21
CA VAL A 11 9.21 8.38 1.68
C VAL A 11 8.78 6.99 2.13
N ILE A 12 7.69 6.46 1.54
CA ILE A 12 7.20 5.10 1.81
C ILE A 12 8.30 4.07 1.56
N LEU A 13 9.02 4.19 0.44
CA LEU A 13 10.07 3.24 0.08
C LEU A 13 11.25 3.27 1.07
N GLU A 14 11.67 4.46 1.51
CA GLU A 14 12.72 4.61 2.52
C GLU A 14 12.29 4.04 3.88
N GLU A 15 11.05 4.29 4.31
CA GLU A 15 10.50 3.73 5.54
C GLU A 15 10.47 2.20 5.49
N ILE A 16 9.99 1.60 4.40
CA ILE A 16 9.99 0.14 4.23
C ILE A 16 11.41 -0.41 4.33
N LYS A 17 12.37 0.15 3.57
CA LYS A 17 13.78 -0.28 3.60
C LYS A 17 14.38 -0.22 5.00
N THR A 18 14.07 0.83 5.75
CA THR A 18 14.50 1.00 7.14
C THR A 18 13.91 -0.09 8.03
N LEU A 19 12.61 -0.40 7.87
CA LEU A 19 11.92 -1.42 8.67
C LEU A 19 12.39 -2.85 8.38
N ILE A 20 12.82 -3.13 7.15
CA ILE A 20 13.32 -4.46 6.75
C ILE A 20 14.84 -4.62 6.88
N ASP A 21 15.54 -3.61 7.45
CA ASP A 21 17.00 -3.54 7.57
C ASP A 21 17.71 -3.84 6.23
N PHE A 22 17.24 -3.20 5.16
CA PHE A 22 17.75 -3.46 3.80
C PHE A 22 18.56 -2.29 3.28
N ASP A 23 19.89 -2.46 3.24
CA ASP A 23 20.84 -1.50 2.65
C ASP A 23 21.58 -2.05 1.42
N ASP A 24 21.20 -3.23 0.90
CA ASP A 24 21.91 -3.90 -0.19
C ASP A 24 21.84 -3.06 -1.49
N ILE A 25 23.01 -2.56 -1.92
CA ILE A 25 23.20 -1.77 -3.15
C ILE A 25 23.61 -2.62 -4.37
N SER A 26 23.61 -3.94 -4.28
CA SER A 26 23.93 -4.83 -5.39
C SER A 26 22.80 -4.92 -6.43
N GLU A 27 23.03 -5.64 -7.53
CA GLU A 27 21.95 -5.93 -8.49
C GLU A 27 20.75 -6.67 -7.87
N LYS A 28 20.97 -7.43 -6.78
CA LYS A 28 19.87 -8.04 -6.01
C LYS A 28 19.11 -6.96 -5.22
N GLY A 29 19.87 -6.03 -4.62
CA GLY A 29 19.45 -4.71 -4.15
C GLY A 29 18.43 -4.03 -5.05
N GLU A 30 18.87 -3.70 -6.26
CA GLU A 30 18.06 -2.99 -7.25
C GLU A 30 16.81 -3.76 -7.69
N ARG A 31 16.91 -5.09 -7.83
CA ARG A 31 15.76 -5.93 -8.17
C ARG A 31 14.73 -5.96 -7.06
N LEU A 32 15.15 -5.99 -5.79
CA LEU A 32 14.22 -5.90 -4.66
C LEU A 32 13.56 -4.53 -4.60
N GLU A 33 14.32 -3.45 -4.78
CA GLU A 33 13.76 -2.10 -4.79
C GLU A 33 12.66 -1.94 -5.85
N LYS A 34 12.88 -2.47 -7.06
CA LYS A 34 11.86 -2.47 -8.12
C LYS A 34 10.59 -3.24 -7.70
N LYS A 35 10.73 -4.37 -7.00
CA LYS A 35 9.60 -5.13 -6.46
C LYS A 35 8.86 -4.34 -5.38
N LEU A 36 9.58 -3.71 -4.45
CA LEU A 36 9.00 -2.85 -3.41
C LEU A 36 8.17 -1.72 -4.01
N LYS A 37 8.69 -1.01 -5.02
CA LYS A 37 7.96 0.04 -5.75
C LYS A 37 6.65 -0.47 -6.37
N ILE A 38 6.67 -1.67 -6.95
CA ILE A 38 5.46 -2.30 -7.50
C ILE A 38 4.45 -2.61 -6.39
N TRP A 39 4.89 -3.15 -5.26
CA TRP A 39 3.99 -3.46 -4.14
C TRP A 39 3.36 -2.20 -3.53
N VAL A 40 4.16 -1.13 -3.32
CA VAL A 40 3.67 0.18 -2.87
C VAL A 40 2.58 0.69 -3.82
N LYS A 41 2.87 0.77 -5.12
CA LYS A 41 1.89 1.21 -6.12
C LYS A 41 0.61 0.38 -6.09
N HIS A 42 0.74 -0.93 -6.02
CA HIS A 42 -0.42 -1.80 -5.97
C HIS A 42 -1.22 -1.60 -4.67
N ALA A 43 -0.55 -1.35 -3.53
CA ALA A 43 -1.21 -1.17 -2.23
C ALA A 43 -2.00 0.13 -2.22
N GLU A 44 -1.41 1.20 -2.75
CA GLU A 44 -2.09 2.47 -3.00
C GLU A 44 -3.35 2.28 -3.84
N GLN A 45 -3.23 1.58 -4.97
CA GLN A 45 -4.38 1.29 -5.84
C GLN A 45 -5.48 0.51 -5.12
N ALA A 46 -5.10 -0.46 -4.27
CA ALA A 46 -6.05 -1.26 -3.51
C ALA A 46 -6.79 -0.43 -2.45
N ILE A 47 -6.07 0.43 -1.72
CA ILE A 47 -6.64 1.34 -0.72
C ILE A 47 -7.55 2.37 -1.41
N CYS A 48 -7.06 3.02 -2.47
CA CYS A 48 -7.82 3.99 -3.26
C CYS A 48 -9.13 3.39 -3.78
N LEU A 49 -9.07 2.16 -4.31
CA LEU A 49 -10.25 1.42 -4.78
C LEU A 49 -11.22 1.10 -3.64
N TYR A 50 -10.72 0.67 -2.48
CA TYR A 50 -11.54 0.31 -1.32
C TYR A 50 -12.28 1.52 -0.72
N VAL A 51 -11.54 2.60 -0.55
CA VAL A 51 -12.02 3.84 0.06
C VAL A 51 -12.89 4.64 -0.92
N GLY A 52 -12.60 4.58 -2.21
CA GLY A 52 -13.30 5.32 -3.27
C GLY A 52 -12.70 6.69 -3.54
N ILE A 53 -11.36 6.79 -3.57
CA ILE A 53 -10.61 8.02 -3.81
C ILE A 53 -9.57 7.81 -4.91
N ASP A 54 -9.17 8.87 -5.61
CA ASP A 54 -8.21 8.77 -6.73
C ASP A 54 -6.74 8.84 -6.29
N LYS A 55 -6.45 9.45 -5.13
CA LYS A 55 -5.09 9.66 -4.63
C LYS A 55 -4.99 9.22 -3.18
N LEU A 56 -3.90 8.52 -2.85
CA LEU A 56 -3.62 8.13 -1.47
C LEU A 56 -3.37 9.38 -0.60
N PRO A 57 -4.13 9.58 0.48
CA PRO A 57 -3.89 10.64 1.43
C PRO A 57 -2.71 10.29 2.33
N GLU A 58 -1.98 11.30 2.78
CA GLU A 58 -0.78 11.14 3.62
C GLU A 58 -1.08 10.38 4.92
N LEU A 59 -2.32 10.47 5.43
CA LEU A 59 -2.78 9.75 6.62
C LEU A 59 -2.78 8.21 6.46
N LEU A 60 -2.84 7.70 5.23
CA LEU A 60 -2.83 6.25 4.93
C LEU A 60 -1.46 5.74 4.46
N THR A 61 -0.42 6.59 4.50
CA THR A 61 0.96 6.23 4.16
C THR A 61 1.46 5.07 5.01
N GLY A 62 1.21 5.11 6.33
CA GLY A 62 1.60 4.03 7.25
C GLY A 62 0.94 2.70 6.90
N THR A 63 -0.34 2.71 6.51
CA THR A 63 -1.06 1.51 6.06
C THR A 63 -0.39 0.89 4.82
N VAL A 64 0.05 1.72 3.86
CA VAL A 64 0.79 1.24 2.67
C VAL A 64 2.14 0.64 3.04
N VAL A 65 2.87 1.27 3.96
CA VAL A 65 4.16 0.76 4.46
C VAL A 65 4.00 -0.63 5.09
N GLU A 66 3.02 -0.79 5.99
CA GLU A 66 2.75 -2.08 6.64
C GLU A 66 2.31 -3.16 5.64
N MET A 67 1.46 -2.80 4.68
CA MET A 67 1.04 -3.70 3.61
C MET A 67 2.25 -4.20 2.81
N ALA A 68 3.08 -3.28 2.31
CA ALA A 68 4.26 -3.62 1.52
C ALA A 68 5.28 -4.46 2.32
N GLN A 69 5.47 -4.14 3.61
CA GLN A 69 6.30 -4.94 4.52
C GLN A 69 5.76 -6.37 4.68
N ALA A 70 4.45 -6.55 4.86
CA ALA A 70 3.84 -7.86 5.00
C ALA A 70 4.07 -8.74 3.76
N LYS A 71 4.01 -8.16 2.55
CA LYS A 71 4.37 -8.88 1.31
C LYS A 71 5.85 -9.24 1.25
N PHE A 72 6.74 -8.36 1.68
CA PHE A 72 8.17 -8.67 1.75
C PHE A 72 8.44 -9.85 2.69
N VAL A 73 7.88 -9.82 3.89
CA VAL A 73 7.99 -10.90 4.88
C VAL A 73 7.45 -12.21 4.29
N LYS A 74 6.27 -12.18 3.64
CA LYS A 74 5.68 -13.35 2.97
C LYS A 74 6.59 -13.91 1.88
N LEU A 75 7.21 -13.06 1.06
CA LEU A 75 8.18 -13.49 0.05
C LEU A 75 9.42 -14.14 0.69
N GLY A 76 9.91 -13.61 1.81
CA GLY A 76 11.03 -14.19 2.56
C GLY A 76 10.71 -15.58 3.11
N TYR A 77 9.49 -15.80 3.61
CA TYR A 77 9.01 -17.12 4.01
C TYR A 77 8.83 -18.07 2.81
N GLU A 78 8.27 -17.59 1.70
CA GLU A 78 8.13 -18.35 0.46
C GLU A 78 9.49 -18.69 -0.17
N GLY A 79 10.54 -17.89 0.03
CA GLY A 79 11.91 -18.19 -0.40
C GLY A 79 12.52 -19.43 0.24
N THR A 80 11.94 -19.94 1.34
CA THR A 80 12.34 -21.22 1.97
C THR A 80 11.59 -22.43 1.38
N THR A 81 10.50 -22.19 0.63
CA THR A 81 9.77 -23.21 -0.14
C THR A 81 9.87 -22.86 -1.62
N SER A 82 10.87 -23.42 -2.29
CA SER A 82 11.13 -23.28 -3.72
C SER A 82 9.84 -23.36 -4.57
N ALA A 83 9.30 -22.24 -5.04
CA ALA A 83 8.24 -22.24 -6.05
C ALA A 83 8.10 -20.90 -6.79
N ASN A 84 8.30 -20.98 -8.11
CA ASN A 84 7.77 -20.13 -9.18
C ASN A 84 8.34 -18.72 -9.42
N GLU A 85 9.45 -18.73 -10.15
CA GLU A 85 9.96 -17.64 -11.00
C GLU A 85 9.15 -17.43 -12.31
N GLU A 86 7.83 -17.61 -12.35
CA GLU A 86 7.05 -17.29 -13.54
C GLU A 86 5.69 -16.68 -13.18
N GLY A 87 5.56 -15.36 -13.35
CA GLY A 87 4.27 -14.72 -13.58
C GLY A 87 3.36 -14.50 -12.37
N LEU A 88 3.90 -14.40 -11.14
CA LEU A 88 3.11 -13.94 -10.00
C LEU A 88 2.74 -12.47 -10.17
N VAL A 89 1.59 -12.24 -10.79
CA VAL A 89 0.85 -10.98 -10.70
C VAL A 89 0.40 -10.87 -9.23
N PHE A 90 1.22 -10.26 -8.39
CA PHE A 90 0.86 -9.89 -7.02
C PHE A 90 -0.15 -8.73 -7.08
N THR A 91 -1.36 -9.01 -7.55
CA THR A 91 -2.52 -8.15 -7.30
C THR A 91 -2.89 -8.29 -5.83
N TRP A 92 -3.19 -7.18 -5.16
CA TRP A 92 -3.77 -7.24 -3.82
C TRP A 92 -5.14 -7.90 -3.90
N SER A 93 -5.35 -8.90 -3.04
CA SER A 93 -6.66 -9.51 -2.85
C SER A 93 -7.42 -8.77 -1.76
N ALA A 94 -8.75 -8.92 -1.74
CA ALA A 94 -9.58 -8.39 -0.66
C ALA A 94 -9.17 -8.93 0.73
N SER A 95 -8.51 -10.08 0.80
CA SER A 95 -7.96 -10.66 2.03
C SER A 95 -6.70 -9.96 2.52
N ASP A 96 -5.87 -9.43 1.62
CA ASP A 96 -4.68 -8.68 2.04
C ASP A 96 -5.06 -7.32 2.69
N LEU A 97 -6.28 -6.82 2.44
CA LEU A 97 -6.82 -5.61 3.08
C LEU A 97 -7.48 -5.89 4.43
N GLU A 98 -7.85 -7.14 4.75
CA GLU A 98 -8.61 -7.49 5.95
C GLU A 98 -8.06 -6.91 7.26
N PRO A 99 -6.73 -6.95 7.52
CA PRO A 99 -6.18 -6.38 8.75
C PRO A 99 -6.39 -4.87 8.89
N TYR A 100 -6.54 -4.18 7.76
CA TYR A 100 -6.59 -2.72 7.68
C TYR A 100 -8.02 -2.18 7.48
N LYS A 101 -9.00 -3.07 7.25
CA LYS A 101 -10.38 -2.68 6.93
C LYS A 101 -11.01 -1.75 7.97
N ASP A 102 -10.79 -1.99 9.26
CA ASP A 102 -11.37 -1.16 10.32
C ASP A 102 -10.90 0.31 10.21
N GLU A 103 -9.59 0.52 10.06
CA GLU A 103 -9.00 1.85 9.88
C GLU A 103 -9.47 2.50 8.57
N LEU A 104 -9.47 1.74 7.47
CA LEU A 104 -9.92 2.22 6.17
C LEU A 104 -11.41 2.59 6.17
N ASP A 105 -12.25 1.83 6.88
CA ASP A 105 -13.67 2.12 7.05
C ASP A 105 -13.89 3.37 7.92
N GLN A 106 -13.09 3.55 8.98
CA GLN A 106 -13.11 4.78 9.77
C GLN A 106 -12.71 5.99 8.94
N PHE A 107 -11.68 5.86 8.09
CA PHE A 107 -11.27 6.92 7.18
C PHE A 107 -12.39 7.23 6.17
N LYS A 108 -12.97 6.20 5.56
CA LYS A 108 -14.05 6.32 4.58
C LYS A 108 -15.28 7.05 5.15
N LYS A 109 -15.66 6.77 6.41
CA LYS A 109 -16.76 7.48 7.10
C LYS A 109 -16.49 8.98 7.28
N ARG A 110 -15.22 9.40 7.34
CA ARG A 110 -14.83 10.81 7.50
C ARG A 110 -14.75 11.55 6.16
N LEU A 111 -14.90 10.84 5.04
CA LEU A 111 -14.87 11.49 3.73
C LEU A 111 -16.12 12.36 3.53
N PRO A 112 -15.96 13.59 3.03
CA PRO A 112 -17.10 14.44 2.69
C PRO A 112 -17.96 13.72 1.63
N GLY A 113 -19.24 13.48 1.95
CA GLY A 113 -20.18 12.73 1.11
C GLY A 113 -20.43 11.28 1.54
N ALA A 114 -19.71 10.75 2.53
CA ALA A 114 -19.97 9.41 3.07
C ALA A 114 -21.31 9.31 3.83
N ASP A 115 -21.77 10.41 4.42
CA ASP A 115 -23.05 10.52 5.14
C ASP A 115 -24.21 11.05 4.28
N ASP A 116 -23.98 11.42 3.01
CA ASP A 116 -24.99 12.13 2.19
C ASP A 116 -26.03 11.18 1.54
N TYR A 117 -25.89 9.86 1.75
CA TYR A 117 -26.91 8.87 1.39
C TYR A 117 -27.89 8.56 2.54
N GLY A 118 -27.97 9.45 3.53
CA GLY A 118 -28.74 9.25 4.76
C GLY A 118 -29.90 10.23 4.98
N TRP A 119 -30.57 10.78 3.95
CA TRP A 119 -31.90 11.45 4.10
C TRP A 119 -32.53 12.01 2.80
N ALA A 120 -31.99 11.81 1.59
CA ALA A 120 -32.70 12.25 0.38
C ALA A 120 -33.90 11.34 -0.01
N VAL A 121 -34.89 11.21 0.88
CA VAL A 121 -36.29 10.93 0.54
C VAL A 121 -37.04 12.25 0.72
N THR A 122 -36.85 13.15 -0.24
CA THR A 122 -37.85 14.18 -0.54
C THR A 122 -38.74 13.66 -1.64
N VAL A 123 -40.03 14.06 -1.59
CA VAL A 123 -41.16 13.83 -2.52
C VAL A 123 -42.13 12.80 -1.94
N ASP A 124 -43.38 13.11 -1.56
CA ASP A 124 -44.24 14.29 -1.72
C ASP A 124 -45.29 14.29 -0.59
#